data_AF-A0A7C4D017-F1
#
_entry.id   AF-A0A7C4D017-F1
#
_cell.length_a   1.000
_cell.length_b   1.000
_cell.length_c   1.000
_cell.angle_alpha   90.00
_cell.angle_beta   90.00
_cell.angle_gamma   90.00
#
_symmetry.space_group_name_H-M   'P 1'
#
loop_
_entity.id
_entity.type
_entity.pdbx_description
1 polymer ?
#
loop_
_entity_poly.entity_id
_entity_poly.type
_entity_poly.pdbx_seq_one_letter_code
_entity_poly.pdbx_strand_id
1 'polypeptide(L)'
;ESNRLAAAWLWTQGAEVRLDPAGVTLHAKVVLIDGQHILVTSANWNYASLAKNVEAGVLFLGAPELAGLLAQRFQELWERSRPLP
;
A
#
# COMPACT_ATOMS: atom_id res chain seq x y z
N GLU A 1 -1.01 18.22 -1.52
CA GLU A 1 -1.16 18.13 -0.04
C GLU A 1 -1.50 16.74 0.53
N SER A 2 -2.60 16.09 0.10
CA SER A 2 -3.30 15.06 0.89
C SER A 2 -2.45 13.91 1.45
N ASN A 3 -1.62 13.25 0.64
CA ASN A 3 -0.86 12.08 1.09
C ASN A 3 0.21 12.38 2.14
N ARG A 4 0.77 13.61 2.16
CA ARG A 4 1.77 13.98 3.19
C ARG A 4 1.14 14.15 4.56
N LEU A 5 -0.06 14.72 4.62
CA LEU A 5 -0.79 14.86 5.88
C LEU A 5 -1.24 13.50 6.41
N ALA A 6 -1.75 12.63 5.54
CA ALA A 6 -2.10 11.25 5.91
C ALA A 6 -0.87 10.48 6.41
N ALA A 7 0.27 10.60 5.69
CA ALA A 7 1.52 9.96 6.08
C ALA A 7 2.02 10.45 7.45
N ALA A 8 2.02 11.77 7.67
CA ALA A 8 2.40 12.35 8.97
C ALA A 8 1.46 11.89 10.09
N TRP A 9 0.14 11.88 9.86
CA TRP A 9 -0.81 11.40 10.84
C TRP A 9 -0.56 9.94 11.21
N LEU A 10 -0.45 9.03 10.22
CA LEU A 10 -0.15 7.61 10.46
C LEU A 10 1.15 7.42 11.26
N TRP A 11 2.19 8.16 10.90
CA TRP A 11 3.47 8.13 11.61
C TRP A 11 3.34 8.58 13.06
N THR A 12 2.57 9.63 13.35
CA THR A 12 2.30 10.04 14.74
C THR A 12 1.50 9.01 15.55
N GLN A 13 0.80 8.09 14.87
CA GLN A 13 0.11 6.97 15.50
C GLN A 13 1.01 5.73 15.68
N GLY A 14 2.31 5.81 15.34
CA GLY A 14 3.28 4.73 15.50
C GLY A 14 3.39 3.78 14.31
N ALA A 15 2.71 4.06 13.19
CA ALA A 15 2.90 3.29 11.98
C ALA A 15 4.23 3.67 11.29
N GLU A 16 4.97 2.69 10.79
CA GLU A 16 6.06 2.97 9.87
C GLU A 16 5.49 3.44 8.54
N VAL A 17 6.00 4.56 8.03
CA VAL A 17 5.51 5.17 6.80
C VAL A 17 6.69 5.65 5.98
N ARG A 18 6.64 5.38 4.68
CA ARG A 18 7.60 5.90 3.70
C ARG A 18 6.87 6.51 2.52
N LEU A 19 7.51 7.49 1.90
CA LEU A 19 7.04 8.16 0.69
C LEU A 19 7.89 7.73 -0.51
N ASP A 20 7.28 7.73 -1.69
CA ASP A 20 8.00 7.43 -2.93
C ASP A 20 9.25 8.34 -3.10
N PRO A 21 10.29 7.84 -3.78
CA PRO A 21 11.41 8.66 -4.25
C PRO A 21 10.93 9.87 -5.08
N ALA A 22 11.74 10.92 -5.13
CA ALA A 22 11.43 12.07 -5.98
C ALA A 22 11.32 11.65 -7.45
N GLY A 23 10.25 12.07 -8.12
CA GLY A 23 9.99 11.72 -9.54
C GLY A 23 9.40 10.32 -9.76
N VAL A 24 9.16 9.54 -8.70
CA VAL A 24 8.52 8.22 -8.76
C VAL A 24 7.11 8.31 -8.18
N THR A 25 6.18 7.57 -8.78
CA THR A 25 4.81 7.41 -8.27
C THR A 25 4.43 5.94 -8.30
N LEU A 26 4.20 5.35 -7.14
CA LEU A 26 3.65 4.00 -7.04
C LEU A 26 2.15 4.01 -7.33
N HIS A 27 1.74 3.38 -8.43
CA HIS A 27 0.33 3.33 -8.83
C HIS A 27 -0.43 2.10 -8.29
N ALA A 28 0.27 1.06 -7.87
CA ALA A 28 -0.35 -0.16 -7.38
C ALA A 28 -1.07 0.07 -6.04
N LYS A 29 -2.25 -0.53 -5.87
CA LYS A 29 -2.98 -0.55 -4.60
C LYS A 29 -3.11 -1.99 -4.14
N VAL A 30 -2.37 -2.27 -3.09
CA VAL A 30 -2.18 -3.60 -2.55
C VAL A 30 -2.24 -3.54 -1.03
N VAL A 31 -2.82 -4.57 -0.44
CA VAL A 31 -2.74 -4.84 1.00
C VAL A 31 -2.20 -6.24 1.15
N LEU A 32 -1.21 -6.39 2.02
CA LEU A 32 -0.68 -7.67 2.47
C LEU A 32 -0.91 -7.75 3.98
N ILE A 33 -1.54 -8.83 4.45
CA ILE A 33 -1.83 -9.05 5.87
C ILE A 33 -1.20 -10.37 6.30
N ASP A 34 -0.42 -10.31 7.39
CA ASP A 34 0.19 -11.45 8.09
C ASP A 34 1.01 -12.41 7.20
N GLY A 35 1.47 -11.94 6.03
CA GLY A 35 2.18 -12.79 5.07
C GLY A 35 1.30 -13.89 4.46
N GLN A 36 -0.03 -13.75 4.49
CA GLN A 36 -0.97 -14.80 4.05
C GLN A 36 -2.11 -14.29 3.17
N HIS A 37 -2.61 -13.07 3.43
CA HIS A 37 -3.75 -12.53 2.72
C HIS A 37 -3.33 -11.35 1.85
N ILE A 38 -3.86 -11.30 0.63
CA ILE A 38 -3.53 -10.27 -0.35
C ILE A 38 -4.80 -9.70 -0.96
N LEU A 39 -4.90 -8.38 -0.97
CA LEU A 39 -5.85 -7.68 -1.83
C LEU A 39 -5.07 -6.93 -2.91
N VAL A 40 -5.39 -7.18 -4.17
CA VAL A 40 -4.97 -6.35 -5.31
C VAL A 40 -6.22 -5.70 -5.89
N THR A 41 -6.21 -4.38 -6.07
CA THR A 41 -7.42 -3.66 -6.51
C THR A 41 -7.09 -2.47 -7.42
N SER A 42 -8.04 -2.09 -8.28
CA SER A 42 -8.01 -0.82 -9.00
C SER A 42 -8.30 0.38 -8.10
N ALA A 43 -9.01 0.15 -6.99
CA ALA A 43 -9.48 1.19 -6.08
C ALA A 43 -8.31 1.94 -5.42
N ASN A 44 -8.36 3.27 -5.47
CA ASN A 44 -7.51 4.10 -4.62
C ASN A 44 -8.02 4.06 -3.16
N TRP A 45 -7.13 4.30 -2.19
CA TRP A 45 -7.50 4.44 -0.78
C TRP A 45 -8.13 5.80 -0.47
N ASN A 46 -9.28 6.07 -1.09
CA ASN A 46 -10.06 7.27 -0.85
C ASN A 46 -11.56 6.98 -0.93
N TYR A 47 -12.36 7.90 -0.39
CA TYR A 47 -13.80 7.73 -0.30
C TYR A 47 -14.48 7.52 -1.66
N ALA A 48 -14.05 8.24 -2.71
CA ALA A 48 -14.68 8.14 -4.02
C ALA A 48 -14.49 6.74 -4.64
N SER A 49 -13.26 6.22 -4.65
CA SER A 49 -12.98 4.87 -5.16
C SER A 49 -13.71 3.80 -4.35
N LEU A 50 -13.77 3.94 -3.01
CA LEU A 50 -14.37 2.91 -2.15
C LEU A 50 -15.91 2.94 -2.11
N ALA A 51 -16.54 4.10 -2.31
CA ALA A 51 -17.99 4.25 -2.10
C ALA A 51 -18.79 4.64 -3.35
N LYS A 52 -18.14 5.13 -4.42
CA LYS A 52 -18.83 5.70 -5.58
C LYS A 52 -18.42 5.10 -6.91
N ASN A 53 -17.14 4.80 -7.08
CA ASN A 53 -16.64 4.29 -8.34
C ASN A 53 -16.97 2.79 -8.50
N VAL A 54 -17.02 2.36 -9.76
CA VAL A 54 -16.97 0.93 -10.08
C VAL A 54 -15.51 0.53 -10.15
N GLU A 55 -15.08 -0.25 -9.17
CA GLU A 55 -13.72 -0.74 -9.03
C GLU A 55 -13.73 -2.28 -9.06
N ALA A 56 -12.59 -2.87 -9.44
CA ALA A 56 -12.41 -4.32 -9.44
C ALA A 56 -11.16 -4.69 -8.67
N GLY A 57 -11.21 -5.83 -7.99
CA GLY A 57 -10.07 -6.37 -7.25
C GLY A 57 -10.20 -7.86 -7.02
N VAL A 58 -9.09 -8.46 -6.64
CA VAL A 58 -9.00 -9.88 -6.30
C VAL A 58 -8.44 -10.00 -4.88
N LEU A 59 -9.15 -10.77 -4.06
CA LEU A 59 -8.76 -11.11 -2.70
C LEU A 59 -8.30 -12.57 -2.67
N PHE A 60 -7.05 -12.77 -2.28
CA PHE A 60 -6.47 -14.09 -2.01
C PHE A 60 -6.43 -14.30 -0.50
N LEU A 61 -7.06 -15.38 -0.04
CA LEU A 61 -7.08 -15.74 1.38
C LEU A 61 -6.23 -16.99 1.61
N GLY A 62 -5.30 -16.94 2.57
CA GLY A 62 -4.46 -18.08 2.93
C GLY A 62 -3.53 -18.54 1.80
N ALA A 63 -2.89 -17.59 1.12
CA ALA A 63 -1.98 -17.85 0.00
C ALA A 63 -0.54 -17.42 0.34
N PRO A 64 0.14 -18.08 1.29
CA PRO A 64 1.42 -17.66 1.82
C PRO A 64 2.54 -17.60 0.77
N GLU A 65 2.53 -18.48 -0.23
CA GLU A 65 3.53 -18.48 -1.29
C GLU A 65 3.41 -17.22 -2.16
N LEU A 66 2.20 -16.86 -2.57
CA LEU A 66 1.94 -15.64 -3.33
C LEU A 66 2.20 -14.40 -2.47
N ALA A 67 1.84 -14.46 -1.19
CA ALA A 67 2.05 -13.39 -0.24
C ALA A 67 3.53 -13.12 -0.01
N GLY A 68 4.36 -14.17 0.04
CA GLY A 68 5.82 -14.06 0.12
C GLY A 68 6.42 -13.35 -1.09
N LEU A 69 5.95 -13.66 -2.31
CA LEU A 69 6.41 -12.97 -3.52
C LEU A 69 6.05 -11.47 -3.50
N LEU A 70 4.82 -11.14 -3.07
CA LEU A 70 4.42 -9.74 -2.94
C LEU A 70 5.19 -9.03 -1.81
N ALA A 71 5.44 -9.70 -0.69
CA ALA A 71 6.21 -9.17 0.42
C ALA A 71 7.64 -8.82 0.00
N GLN A 72 8.30 -9.71 -0.76
CA GLN A 72 9.62 -9.45 -1.31
C GLN A 72 9.60 -8.20 -2.20
N ARG A 73 8.60 -8.10 -3.10
CA ARG A 73 8.47 -6.94 -3.98
C ARG A 73 8.19 -5.64 -3.21
N PHE A 74 7.35 -5.72 -2.17
CA PHE A 74 7.09 -4.60 -1.28
C PHE A 74 8.37 -4.15 -0.59
N GLN A 75 9.17 -5.08 -0.05
CA GLN A 75 10.40 -4.78 0.66
C GLN A 75 11.42 -4.07 -0.25
N GLU A 76 11.59 -4.52 -1.49
CA GLU A 76 12.44 -3.84 -2.48
C GLU A 76 12.02 -2.38 -2.74
N LEU A 77 10.71 -2.13 -2.82
CA LEU A 77 10.17 -0.78 -2.99
C LEU A 77 10.35 0.05 -1.71
N TRP A 78 10.12 -0.58 -0.55
CA TRP A 78 10.25 0.02 0.77
C TRP A 78 11.67 0.50 1.02
N GLU A 79 12.68 -0.31 0.72
CA GLU A 79 14.10 0.05 0.88
C GLU A 79 14.52 1.24 0.01
N ARG A 80 13.94 1.36 -1.18
CA ARG A 80 14.20 2.49 -2.10
C ARG A 80 13.44 3.75 -1.72
N SER A 81 12.36 3.62 -0.94
CA SER A 81 11.49 4.73 -0.56
C SER A 81 12.09 5.59 0.56
N ARG A 82 11.58 6.81 0.69
CA ARG A 82 12.08 7.81 1.64
C ARG A 82 11.34 7.69 2.97
N PRO A 83 12.04 7.47 4.10
CA PRO A 83 11.40 7.51 5.40
C PRO A 83 10.89 8.92 5.73
N LEU A 84 9.89 8.99 6.61
CA LEU A 84 9.55 10.25 7.27
C LEU A 84 10.62 10.58 8.33
N PRO A 85 10.84 11.89 8.62
CA PRO A 85 11.69 12.32 9.73
C PRO A 85 11.22 11.77 11.07
#